data_AF-A0AAD0Q076-F1
#
_entry.id   AF-A0AAD0Q076-F1
#
_cell.length_a   1.000
_cell.length_b   1.000
_cell.length_c   1.000
_cell.angle_alpha   90.00
_cell.angle_beta   90.00
_cell.angle_gamma   90.00
#
_symmetry.space_group_name_H-M   'P 1'
#
loop_
_entity.id
_entity.type
_entity.pdbx_description
1 polymer ?
#
loop_
_entity_poly.entity_id
_entity_poly.type
_entity_poly.pdbx_seq_one_letter_code
_entity_poly.pdbx_strand_id
1 'polypeptide(L)'
;MVDKLKELPPPPPSTPPAKVKFSKKALTENGEELKGATIRLTKEDGSLVEEWVTDGTVKEFELKDGKYTFTEISAPAKYQVATAITFEVKNGKAIVKGIEVTGNTIVMVDKLKELPPPNTNTNKTLPKTGEGTNISLYAWLMLTSGTLLVLIGYRRRNHAK
;
A
#
# COMPACT_ATOMS: atom_id res chain seq x y z
N MET A 1 8.33 -39.19 -56.95
CA MET A 1 8.21 -37.84 -56.38
C MET A 1 8.34 -38.01 -54.89
N VAL A 2 9.48 -37.62 -54.29
CA VAL A 2 9.66 -37.71 -52.84
C VAL A 2 9.00 -36.48 -52.23
N ASP A 3 8.01 -36.71 -51.38
CA ASP A 3 7.34 -35.67 -50.62
C ASP A 3 8.38 -34.88 -49.83
N LYS A 4 8.57 -33.63 -50.22
CA LYS A 4 9.36 -32.66 -49.48
C LYS A 4 8.58 -32.35 -48.21
N LEU A 5 8.73 -33.17 -47.16
CA LEU A 5 8.35 -32.79 -45.80
C LEU A 5 9.05 -31.47 -45.53
N LYS A 6 8.28 -30.38 -45.48
CA LYS A 6 8.76 -29.09 -45.01
C LYS A 6 9.13 -29.30 -43.54
N GLU A 7 10.42 -29.41 -43.25
CA GLU A 7 10.90 -29.28 -41.88
C GLU A 7 10.37 -27.96 -41.33
N LEU A 8 9.59 -28.06 -40.25
CA LEU A 8 9.13 -26.89 -39.53
C LEU A 8 10.37 -26.13 -39.03
N PRO A 9 10.39 -24.79 -39.09
CA PRO A 9 11.48 -24.03 -38.51
C PRO A 9 11.68 -24.46 -37.05
N PRO A 10 12.93 -24.52 -36.56
CA PRO A 10 13.20 -24.89 -35.18
C PRO A 10 12.38 -24.00 -34.25
N PRO A 11 11.77 -24.55 -33.19
CA PRO A 11 11.01 -23.74 -32.25
C PRO A 11 11.93 -22.63 -31.70
N PRO A 12 11.43 -21.40 -31.54
CA PRO A 12 12.21 -20.33 -30.94
C PRO A 12 12.72 -20.79 -29.57
N PRO A 13 13.93 -20.37 -29.15
CA PRO A 13 14.48 -20.74 -27.86
C PRO A 13 13.50 -20.34 -26.76
N SER A 14 13.12 -21.30 -25.90
CA SER A 14 12.24 -21.02 -24.77
C SER A 14 13.01 -20.22 -23.71
N THR A 15 12.53 -19.03 -23.36
CA THR A 15 13.08 -18.25 -22.24
C THR A 15 12.93 -19.04 -20.93
N PRO A 16 13.99 -19.21 -20.13
CA PRO A 16 13.89 -19.80 -18.79
C PRO A 16 12.91 -19.01 -17.89
N PRO A 17 12.21 -19.66 -16.96
CA PRO A 17 11.34 -18.96 -16.02
C PRO A 17 12.13 -18.00 -15.13
N ALA A 18 11.53 -16.85 -14.80
CA ALA A 18 12.07 -15.86 -13.89
C ALA A 18 11.70 -16.20 -12.44
N LYS A 19 12.64 -15.98 -11.51
CA LYS A 19 12.34 -15.97 -10.08
C LYS A 19 11.71 -14.63 -9.72
N VAL A 20 10.46 -14.68 -9.27
CA VAL A 20 9.68 -13.51 -8.81
C VAL A 20 9.37 -13.70 -7.33
N LYS A 21 9.48 -12.63 -6.54
CA LYS A 21 9.20 -12.65 -5.11
C LYS A 21 8.00 -11.79 -4.79
N PHE A 22 7.20 -12.25 -3.84
CA PHE A 22 6.07 -11.52 -3.29
C PHE A 22 6.31 -11.25 -1.80
N SER A 23 6.18 -9.99 -1.40
CA SER A 23 6.27 -9.53 -0.02
C SER A 23 4.98 -8.81 0.34
N LYS A 24 4.36 -9.21 1.46
CA LYS A 24 3.11 -8.60 1.93
C LYS A 24 3.43 -7.81 3.17
N LYS A 25 3.24 -6.49 3.13
CA LYS A 25 3.63 -5.61 4.23
C LYS A 25 2.47 -4.82 4.79
N ALA A 26 2.59 -4.43 6.04
CA ALA A 26 1.74 -3.40 6.62
C ALA A 26 2.33 -2.00 6.34
N LEU A 27 1.46 -1.02 6.08
CA LEU A 27 1.83 0.40 6.03
C LEU A 27 2.02 0.91 7.47
N THR A 28 3.08 0.43 8.12
CA THR A 28 3.58 0.90 9.42
C THR A 28 4.92 1.58 9.22
N GLU A 29 5.43 2.29 10.23
CA GLU A 29 6.74 2.96 10.16
C GLU A 29 7.88 1.98 9.81
N ASN A 30 7.75 0.71 10.19
CA ASN A 30 8.79 -0.30 10.00
C ASN A 30 8.58 -1.20 8.76
N GLY A 31 7.42 -1.12 8.09
CA GLY A 31 7.13 -1.92 6.89
C GLY A 31 7.26 -3.44 7.12
N GLU A 32 6.70 -3.93 8.23
CA GLU A 32 6.78 -5.34 8.66
C GLU A 32 6.02 -6.28 7.71
N GLU A 33 6.52 -7.51 7.55
CA GLU A 33 5.81 -8.57 6.84
C GLU A 33 4.50 -8.92 7.57
N LEU A 34 3.44 -9.08 6.79
CA LEU A 34 2.08 -9.22 7.27
C LEU A 34 1.56 -10.65 7.07
N LYS A 35 1.22 -11.31 8.17
CA LYS A 35 0.61 -12.65 8.19
C LYS A 35 -0.91 -12.59 8.07
N GLY A 36 -1.52 -13.64 7.52
CA GLY A 36 -2.96 -13.87 7.52
C GLY A 36 -3.73 -13.21 6.39
N ALA A 37 -3.06 -12.65 5.37
CA ALA A 37 -3.70 -12.16 4.16
C ALA A 37 -3.87 -13.32 3.16
N THR A 38 -5.05 -13.46 2.56
CA THR A 38 -5.28 -14.44 1.49
C THR A 38 -4.96 -13.80 0.15
N ILE A 39 -4.00 -14.35 -0.57
CA ILE A 39 -3.51 -13.83 -1.85
C ILE A 39 -3.76 -14.86 -2.94
N ARG A 40 -4.14 -14.36 -4.11
CA ARG A 40 -4.29 -15.13 -5.35
C ARG A 40 -3.36 -14.56 -6.42
N LEU A 41 -2.62 -15.44 -7.09
CA LEU A 41 -1.86 -15.13 -8.31
C LEU A 41 -2.57 -15.73 -9.52
N THR A 42 -2.92 -14.89 -10.49
CA THR A 42 -3.54 -15.30 -11.76
C THR A 42 -2.73 -14.87 -12.96
N LYS A 43 -2.88 -15.57 -14.08
CA LYS A 43 -2.42 -15.13 -15.40
C LYS A 43 -3.41 -14.14 -16.03
N GLU A 44 -3.03 -13.55 -17.16
CA GLU A 44 -3.89 -12.61 -17.93
C GLU A 44 -5.21 -13.24 -18.39
N ASP A 45 -5.23 -14.54 -18.70
CA ASP A 45 -6.45 -15.27 -19.09
C ASP A 45 -7.36 -15.62 -17.89
N GLY A 46 -6.99 -15.21 -16.67
CA GLY A 46 -7.70 -15.54 -15.43
C GLY A 46 -7.34 -16.89 -14.83
N SER A 47 -6.46 -17.68 -15.47
CA SER A 47 -6.01 -18.96 -14.92
C SER A 47 -5.32 -18.78 -13.58
N LEU A 48 -5.71 -19.60 -12.61
CA LEU A 48 -5.07 -19.63 -11.29
C LEU A 48 -3.66 -20.22 -11.40
N VAL A 49 -2.68 -19.49 -10.87
CA VAL A 49 -1.33 -20.01 -10.65
C VAL A 49 -1.25 -20.58 -9.23
N GLU A 50 -1.62 -19.78 -8.23
CA GLU A 50 -1.63 -20.20 -6.83
C GLU A 50 -2.54 -19.31 -5.99
N GLU A 51 -3.08 -19.85 -4.90
CA GLU A 51 -3.76 -19.12 -3.83
C GLU A 51 -3.20 -19.58 -2.49
N TRP A 52 -2.86 -18.64 -1.60
CA TRP A 52 -2.26 -18.95 -0.29
C TRP A 52 -2.58 -17.88 0.76
N VAL A 53 -2.36 -18.24 2.03
CA VAL A 53 -2.40 -17.30 3.16
C VAL A 53 -0.97 -16.92 3.53
N THR A 54 -0.70 -15.62 3.71
CA THR A 54 0.64 -15.14 4.07
C THR A 54 1.05 -15.59 5.46
N ASP A 55 2.31 -16.01 5.62
CA ASP A 55 2.89 -16.47 6.88
C ASP A 55 3.88 -15.48 7.50
N GLY A 56 3.99 -14.29 6.89
CA GLY A 56 4.92 -13.22 7.28
C GLY A 56 6.33 -13.41 6.73
N THR A 57 6.47 -14.17 5.66
CA THR A 57 7.72 -14.31 4.91
C THR A 57 7.52 -13.99 3.43
N VAL A 58 8.61 -13.72 2.74
CA VAL A 58 8.63 -13.55 1.29
C VAL A 58 8.38 -14.88 0.62
N LYS A 59 7.43 -14.93 -0.32
CA LYS A 59 7.17 -16.12 -1.14
C LYS A 59 7.81 -15.97 -2.52
N GLU A 60 8.42 -17.03 -3.03
CA GLU A 60 9.07 -17.05 -4.34
C GLU A 60 8.28 -17.89 -5.35
N PHE A 61 8.33 -17.49 -6.62
CA PHE A 61 7.67 -18.14 -7.75
C PHE A 61 8.66 -18.27 -8.93
N GLU A 62 8.54 -19.35 -9.69
CA GLU A 62 9.20 -19.49 -11.00
C GLU A 62 8.15 -19.28 -12.10
N LEU A 63 8.18 -18.11 -12.74
CA LEU A 63 7.17 -17.70 -13.70
C LEU A 63 7.77 -17.56 -15.09
N LYS A 64 7.12 -18.12 -16.10
CA LYS A 64 7.46 -17.86 -17.51
C LYS A 64 7.10 -16.42 -17.88
N ASP A 65 7.72 -15.93 -18.96
CA ASP A 65 7.33 -14.65 -19.56
C ASP A 65 5.82 -14.60 -19.81
N GLY A 66 5.22 -13.46 -19.46
CA GLY A 66 3.78 -13.28 -19.47
C GLY A 66 3.29 -12.27 -18.44
N LYS A 67 1.99 -12.01 -18.45
CA LYS A 67 1.36 -11.04 -17.55
C LYS A 67 0.55 -11.73 -16.47
N TYR A 68 0.66 -11.20 -15.26
CA TYR A 68 0.14 -11.80 -14.05
C TYR A 68 -0.47 -10.74 -13.14
N THR A 69 -1.32 -11.18 -12.21
CA THR A 69 -1.94 -10.32 -11.21
C THR A 69 -1.92 -10.97 -9.83
N PHE A 70 -1.34 -10.29 -8.85
CA PHE A 70 -1.58 -10.58 -7.44
C PHE A 70 -2.85 -9.86 -6.99
N THR A 71 -3.82 -10.61 -6.50
CA THR A 71 -5.07 -10.11 -5.93
C THR A 71 -5.13 -10.52 -4.46
N GLU A 72 -5.32 -9.55 -3.57
CA GLU A 72 -5.67 -9.87 -2.18
C GLU A 72 -7.16 -10.13 -2.07
N ILE A 73 -7.50 -11.34 -1.63
CA ILE A 73 -8.88 -11.79 -1.46
C ILE A 73 -9.42 -11.37 -0.09
N SER A 74 -8.57 -11.41 0.94
CA SER A 74 -8.94 -10.99 2.30
C SER A 74 -7.72 -10.50 3.06
N ALA A 75 -7.87 -9.36 3.75
CA ALA A 75 -6.87 -8.83 4.66
C ALA A 75 -7.18 -9.23 6.14
N PRO A 76 -6.17 -9.27 7.02
CA PRO A 76 -6.39 -9.50 8.45
C PRO A 76 -7.28 -8.41 9.07
N ALA A 77 -7.93 -8.71 10.20
CA ALA A 77 -9.05 -7.92 10.75
C ALA A 77 -8.83 -6.39 10.83
N LYS A 78 -7.61 -5.94 11.15
CA LYS A 78 -7.27 -4.52 11.32
C LYS A 78 -6.83 -3.80 10.05
N TYR A 79 -6.79 -4.47 8.90
CA TYR A 79 -6.28 -3.94 7.64
C TYR A 79 -7.32 -3.92 6.53
N GLN A 80 -7.19 -2.96 5.63
CA GLN A 80 -7.97 -2.87 4.40
C GLN A 80 -7.32 -3.74 3.33
N VAL A 81 -8.14 -4.38 2.50
CA VAL A 81 -7.67 -5.13 1.32
C VAL A 81 -6.95 -4.18 0.37
N ALA A 82 -5.72 -4.51 0.01
CA ALA A 82 -4.90 -3.78 -0.94
C ALA A 82 -5.44 -3.91 -2.36
N THR A 83 -5.14 -2.89 -3.17
CA THR A 83 -5.40 -2.95 -4.61
C THR A 83 -4.54 -4.04 -5.26
N ALA A 84 -5.14 -4.79 -6.18
CA ALA A 84 -4.44 -5.79 -6.97
C ALA A 84 -3.24 -5.19 -7.74
N ILE A 85 -2.17 -5.96 -7.86
CA ILE A 85 -0.95 -5.57 -8.57
C ILE A 85 -0.82 -6.42 -9.83
N THR A 86 -0.89 -5.77 -10.98
CA THR A 86 -0.59 -6.41 -12.27
C THR A 86 0.86 -6.16 -12.64
N PHE A 87 1.55 -7.21 -13.09
CA PHE A 87 2.95 -7.18 -13.49
C PHE A 87 3.21 -8.06 -14.71
N GLU A 88 4.27 -7.75 -15.44
CA GLU A 88 4.76 -8.54 -16.57
C GLU A 88 6.09 -9.19 -16.17
N VAL A 89 6.26 -10.45 -16.52
CA VAL A 89 7.55 -11.12 -16.54
C VAL A 89 8.05 -11.10 -17.98
N LYS A 90 9.23 -10.53 -18.20
CA LYS A 90 9.83 -10.44 -19.52
C LYS A 90 11.33 -10.55 -19.42
N ASN A 91 11.93 -11.49 -20.17
CA ASN A 91 13.37 -11.69 -20.20
C ASN A 91 13.99 -11.83 -18.79
N GLY A 92 13.33 -12.57 -17.90
CA GLY A 92 13.81 -12.80 -16.54
C GLY A 92 13.54 -11.66 -15.53
N LYS A 93 12.85 -10.60 -15.94
CA LYS A 93 12.61 -9.39 -15.12
C LYS A 93 11.14 -9.22 -14.82
N ALA A 94 10.82 -8.83 -13.58
CA ALA A 94 9.47 -8.39 -13.21
C ALA A 94 9.29 -6.89 -13.48
N ILE A 95 8.21 -6.52 -14.16
CA ILE A 95 7.92 -5.16 -14.60
C ILE A 95 6.53 -4.77 -14.09
N VAL A 96 6.43 -3.69 -13.31
CA VAL A 96 5.16 -3.14 -12.82
C VAL A 96 4.96 -1.78 -13.46
N LYS A 97 3.86 -1.60 -14.21
CA LYS A 97 3.54 -0.34 -14.92
C LYS A 97 4.70 0.18 -15.79
N GLY A 98 5.44 -0.72 -16.45
CA GLY A 98 6.58 -0.38 -17.31
C GLY A 98 7.91 -0.16 -16.59
N ILE A 99 7.95 -0.27 -15.25
CA ILE A 99 9.16 -0.09 -14.44
C ILE A 99 9.66 -1.45 -13.98
N GLU A 100 10.95 -1.74 -14.23
CA GLU A 100 11.62 -2.94 -13.72
C GLU A 100 11.68 -2.90 -12.19
N VAL A 101 11.25 -3.99 -11.55
CA VAL A 101 11.22 -4.14 -10.11
C VAL A 101 12.56 -4.67 -9.62
N THR A 102 13.22 -3.91 -8.73
CA THR A 102 14.50 -4.31 -8.15
C THR A 102 14.41 -5.68 -7.47
N GLY A 103 15.32 -6.59 -7.83
CA GLY A 103 15.39 -7.94 -7.26
C GLY A 103 14.14 -8.79 -7.54
N ASN A 104 13.33 -8.42 -8.53
CA ASN A 104 12.05 -9.05 -8.85
C ASN A 104 11.11 -9.20 -7.64
N THR A 105 11.21 -8.31 -6.65
CA THR A 105 10.40 -8.38 -5.41
C THR A 105 9.25 -7.40 -5.47
N ILE A 106 8.05 -7.93 -5.70
CA ILE A 106 6.81 -7.15 -5.73
C ILE A 106 6.27 -7.05 -4.31
N VAL A 107 6.13 -5.81 -3.83
CA VAL A 107 5.63 -5.51 -2.49
C VAL A 107 4.17 -5.05 -2.58
N MET A 108 3.29 -5.78 -1.90
CA MET A 108 1.90 -5.39 -1.70
C MET A 108 1.72 -4.88 -0.27
N VAL A 109 1.06 -3.73 -0.10
CA VAL A 109 1.00 -3.04 1.20
C VAL A 109 -0.43 -2.82 1.65
N ASP A 110 -0.72 -3.19 2.89
CA ASP A 110 -2.01 -2.93 3.54
C ASP A 110 -2.01 -1.67 4.38
N LYS A 111 -3.14 -0.97 4.34
CA LYS A 111 -3.41 0.16 5.22
C LYS A 111 -4.26 -0.29 6.41
N LEU A 112 -4.06 0.31 7.57
CA LEU A 112 -4.96 0.10 8.71
C LEU A 112 -6.38 0.53 8.33
N LYS A 113 -7.37 -0.17 8.88
CA LYS A 113 -8.75 0.32 8.87
C LYS A 113 -8.79 1.56 9.75
N GLU A 114 -9.31 2.65 9.21
CA GLU A 114 -9.64 3.81 10.02
C GLU A 114 -10.80 3.40 10.95
N LEU A 115 -10.61 3.56 12.25
CA LEU A 115 -11.73 3.43 13.17
C LEU A 115 -12.71 4.56 12.85
N PRO A 116 -14.03 4.30 12.89
CA PRO A 116 -14.98 5.41 12.84
C PRO A 116 -14.62 6.39 13.96
N PRO A 117 -14.72 7.71 13.72
CA PRO A 117 -14.48 8.70 14.76
C PRO A 117 -15.36 8.34 15.97
N PRO A 118 -14.86 8.46 17.22
CA PRO A 118 -15.64 8.14 18.40
C PRO A 118 -16.99 8.86 18.36
N ASN A 119 -18.07 8.10 18.30
CA ASN A 119 -19.42 8.60 18.43
C ASN A 119 -19.74 8.83 19.91
N THR A 120 -19.33 9.96 20.48
CA THR A 120 -19.69 10.37 21.85
C THR A 120 -21.16 10.81 21.92
N ASN A 121 -22.06 9.84 22.01
CA ASN A 121 -23.43 10.06 22.50
C ASN A 121 -23.60 9.37 23.86
N THR A 122 -22.96 9.89 24.90
CA THR A 122 -23.37 9.65 26.28
C THR A 122 -24.56 10.55 26.58
N ASN A 123 -25.77 10.02 26.42
CA ASN A 123 -26.99 10.69 26.86
C ASN A 123 -27.00 10.76 28.40
N LYS A 124 -26.54 11.88 28.96
CA LYS A 124 -26.81 12.30 30.34
C LYS A 124 -27.72 13.53 30.30
N THR A 125 -29.02 13.31 30.42
CA THR A 125 -30.05 14.28 30.82
C THR A 125 -29.83 14.73 32.28
N LEU A 126 -29.93 15.98 32.78
CA LEU A 126 -30.67 17.25 32.49
C LEU A 126 -29.99 18.45 33.28
N PRO A 127 -30.33 19.77 33.13
CA PRO A 127 -31.30 20.42 32.24
C PRO A 127 -30.74 21.45 31.23
N LYS A 128 -31.60 21.81 30.28
CA LYS A 128 -31.42 22.75 29.15
C LYS A 128 -31.46 24.22 29.58
N THR A 129 -30.69 25.08 28.92
CA THR A 129 -31.20 26.36 28.35
C THR A 129 -30.28 26.89 27.23
N GLY A 130 -30.83 27.12 26.03
CA GLY A 130 -30.31 28.14 25.09
C GLY A 130 -29.50 27.68 23.88
N GLU A 131 -30.22 27.34 22.81
CA GLU A 131 -29.88 27.37 21.36
C GLU A 131 -28.54 26.83 20.81
N GLY A 132 -28.68 26.01 19.77
CA GLY A 132 -27.64 25.18 19.20
C GLY A 132 -26.64 25.92 18.31
N THR A 133 -25.36 25.68 18.57
CA THR A 133 -24.29 25.79 17.59
C THR A 133 -23.32 24.64 17.81
N ASN A 134 -23.09 23.83 16.78
CA ASN A 134 -22.12 22.74 16.79
C ASN A 134 -20.71 23.34 16.92
N ILE A 135 -20.15 23.34 18.13
CA ILE A 135 -18.83 23.93 18.43
C ILE A 135 -17.66 23.03 18.00
N SER A 136 -17.93 21.91 17.32
CA SER A 136 -16.91 20.95 16.87
C SER A 136 -16.11 21.40 15.63
N LEU A 137 -16.26 22.65 15.17
CA LEU A 137 -15.49 23.21 14.06
C LEU A 137 -14.36 24.16 14.49
N TYR A 138 -14.31 24.59 15.76
CA TYR A 138 -13.37 25.63 16.23
C TYR A 138 -12.12 25.11 16.97
N ALA A 139 -11.95 23.79 17.11
CA ALA A 139 -10.74 23.25 17.76
C ALA A 139 -9.47 23.39 16.90
N TRP A 140 -9.58 23.65 15.59
CA TRP A 140 -8.44 23.83 14.67
C TRP A 140 -8.17 25.30 14.28
N LEU A 141 -8.86 26.26 14.91
CA LEU A 141 -8.69 27.70 14.68
C LEU A 141 -7.99 28.45 15.84
N MET A 142 -7.46 27.72 16.82
CA MET A 142 -6.70 28.26 17.97
C MET A 142 -5.21 27.88 17.97
N LEU A 143 -4.62 27.56 16.80
CA LEU A 143 -3.17 27.35 16.65
C LEU A 143 -2.49 28.12 15.50
N THR A 144 -3.20 29.01 14.79
CA THR A 144 -2.57 29.91 13.80
C THR A 144 -2.85 31.40 14.01
N SER A 145 -3.36 31.79 15.18
CA SER A 145 -3.45 33.21 15.57
C SER A 145 -2.73 33.44 16.91
N GLY A 146 -1.42 33.56 16.82
CA GLY A 146 -0.54 34.11 17.85
C GLY A 146 0.37 35.12 17.19
N THR A 147 -0.19 36.29 16.88
CA THR A 147 0.45 37.46 16.28
C THR A 147 1.73 37.90 17.00
N LEU A 148 2.81 37.97 16.22
CA LEU A 148 3.67 39.15 16.00
C LEU A 148 3.39 40.42 16.86
N LEU A 149 4.49 40.95 17.47
CA LEU A 149 4.75 42.29 18.04
C LEU A 149 4.31 42.62 19.48
N VAL A 150 5.29 42.56 20.41
CA VAL A 150 5.40 43.53 21.52
C VAL A 150 6.78 44.18 21.48
N LEU A 151 6.84 45.36 20.85
CA LEU A 151 7.84 46.38 21.09
C LEU A 151 7.64 46.92 22.51
N ILE A 152 8.48 46.54 23.47
CA ILE A 152 8.69 47.35 24.69
C ILE A 152 10.11 47.89 24.62
N GLY A 153 10.21 49.11 24.12
CA GLY A 153 11.26 50.02 24.58
C GLY A 153 10.87 50.54 25.95
N TYR A 154 11.70 50.30 26.97
CA TYR A 154 11.81 51.23 28.09
C TYR A 154 13.27 51.54 28.37
N ARG A 155 13.66 52.70 27.86
CA ARG A 155 14.88 53.45 28.12
C ARG A 155 14.90 53.84 29.61
N ARG A 156 15.87 53.38 30.39
CA ARG A 156 16.35 54.19 31.54
C ARG A 156 17.85 54.01 31.81
N ARG A 157 18.51 55.15 31.69
CA ARG A 157 19.92 55.52 31.88
C ARG A 157 20.47 55.07 33.24
N ASN A 158 21.77 54.80 33.32
CA ASN A 158 22.73 55.68 34.02
C ASN A 158 24.21 55.25 33.81
N HIS A 159 25.06 56.26 33.69
CA HIS A 159 26.52 56.20 33.61
C HIS A 159 27.16 55.72 34.92
N ALA A 160 28.29 55.02 34.82
CA ALA A 160 29.43 55.09 35.75
C ALA A 160 30.66 54.54 34.99
N LYS A 161 31.48 55.46 34.46
CA LYS A 161 32.81 55.90 34.92
C LYS A 161 33.94 55.04 34.36
#